data_AF-A0A540WGQ0-F1
#
_entry.id   AF-A0A540WGQ0-F1
#
_cell.length_a   1.000
_cell.length_b   1.000
_cell.length_c   1.000
_cell.angle_alpha   90.00
_cell.angle_beta   90.00
_cell.angle_gamma   90.00
#
_symmetry.space_group_name_H-M   'P 1'
#
loop_
_entity.id
_entity.type
_entity.pdbx_description
1 polymer ?
#
loop_
_entity_poly.entity_id
_entity_poly.type
_entity_poly.pdbx_seq_one_letter_code
_entity_poly.pdbx_strand_id
1 'polypeptide(L)'
;PLFGGTMDNKVVQTLARAFVASGWTAVRFNFRGVGATAGTYDEGRGELEDLLAVVGQAAPEGPLALAGFSFGAFVTSHALARLWEPRVIERAVLVGTAASRFTVAPVPAEAHGRTLVVHGEQDDTVPLAAVMDWAR
;
A
#
# COMPACT_ATOMS: atom_id res chain seq x y z
N PRO A 1 -7.82 -5.11 14.66
CA PRO A 1 -7.45 -5.68 13.35
C PRO A 1 -7.69 -7.19 13.27
N LEU A 2 -8.33 -7.69 12.20
CA LEU A 2 -8.70 -9.11 12.05
C LEU A 2 -7.50 -10.08 12.10
N PHE A 3 -6.29 -9.60 11.76
CA PHE A 3 -5.04 -10.38 11.73
C PHE A 3 -3.82 -9.67 12.35
N GLY A 4 -4.02 -8.67 13.22
CA GLY A 4 -2.91 -8.05 13.98
C GLY A 4 -1.93 -7.17 13.20
N GLY A 5 -2.24 -6.76 11.96
CA GLY A 5 -1.40 -5.82 11.21
C GLY A 5 -1.32 -4.43 11.84
N THR A 6 -0.10 -3.87 11.95
CA THR A 6 0.18 -2.52 12.48
C THR A 6 1.32 -1.86 11.71
N MET A 7 1.54 -0.57 11.93
CA MET A 7 2.67 0.20 11.37
C MET A 7 4.06 -0.32 11.81
N ASP A 8 4.10 -1.13 12.86
CA ASP A 8 5.32 -1.73 13.42
C ASP A 8 5.57 -3.15 12.89
N ASN A 9 4.76 -3.64 11.95
CA ASN A 9 5.05 -4.86 11.24
C ASN A 9 6.44 -4.79 10.59
N LYS A 10 7.23 -5.87 10.73
CA LYS A 10 8.63 -5.92 10.27
C LYS A 10 8.78 -5.68 8.75
N VAL A 11 7.81 -6.11 7.94
CA VAL A 11 7.81 -5.86 6.48
C VAL A 11 7.58 -4.38 6.21
N VAL A 12 6.62 -3.75 6.90
CA VAL A 12 6.34 -2.31 6.79
C VAL A 12 7.53 -1.47 7.25
N GLN A 13 8.19 -1.87 8.34
CA GLN A 13 9.42 -1.22 8.81
C GLN A 13 10.56 -1.38 7.80
N THR A 14 10.69 -2.55 7.17
CA THR A 14 11.70 -2.81 6.13
C THR A 14 11.46 -1.95 4.89
N LEU A 15 10.21 -1.84 4.43
CA LEU A 15 9.83 -0.93 3.34
C LEU A 15 10.23 0.51 3.68
N ALA A 16 9.84 1.02 4.85
CA ALA A 16 10.19 2.38 5.26
C ALA A 16 11.72 2.61 5.29
N ARG A 17 12.49 1.64 5.82
CA ARG A 17 13.96 1.73 5.80
C ARG A 17 14.53 1.74 4.38
N ALA A 18 13.98 0.95 3.46
CA ALA A 18 14.41 0.93 2.07
C ALA A 18 14.14 2.27 1.36
N PHE A 19 12.99 2.90 1.61
CA PHE A 19 12.67 4.23 1.10
C PHE A 19 13.61 5.30 1.64
N VAL A 20 13.87 5.29 2.96
CA VAL A 20 14.83 6.21 3.59
C VAL A 20 16.24 6.04 3.00
N ALA A 21 16.70 4.80 2.84
CA ALA A 21 17.99 4.52 2.21
C ALA A 21 18.05 4.97 0.73
N SER A 22 16.89 5.11 0.08
CA SER A 22 16.74 5.59 -1.30
C SER A 22 16.50 7.11 -1.38
N GLY A 23 16.64 7.85 -0.27
CA GLY A 23 16.53 9.31 -0.24
C GLY A 23 15.13 9.88 0.03
N TRP A 24 14.16 9.05 0.42
CA TRP A 24 12.80 9.49 0.72
C TRP A 24 12.58 9.76 2.22
N THR A 25 11.73 10.72 2.54
CA THR A 25 11.10 10.80 3.87
C THR A 25 9.97 9.79 3.94
N ALA A 26 10.06 8.80 4.82
CA ALA A 26 9.05 7.74 4.95
C ALA A 26 8.10 7.99 6.13
N VAL A 27 6.79 7.94 5.85
CA VAL A 27 5.72 7.99 6.86
C VAL A 27 5.08 6.60 6.98
N ARG A 28 4.95 6.12 8.21
CA ARG A 28 4.17 4.92 8.54
C ARG A 28 3.06 5.33 9.49
N PHE A 29 1.90 4.71 9.38
CA PHE A 29 0.74 5.02 10.19
C PHE A 29 -0.12 3.77 10.41
N ASN A 30 -0.98 3.83 11.43
CA ASN A 30 -2.00 2.82 11.68
C ASN A 30 -3.32 3.27 11.06
N PHE A 31 -3.97 2.38 10.30
CA PHE A 31 -5.34 2.58 9.82
C PHE A 31 -6.34 2.69 10.98
N ARG A 32 -7.54 3.20 10.69
CA ARG A 32 -8.67 3.23 11.63
C ARG A 32 -8.88 1.90 12.36
N GLY A 33 -9.13 1.98 13.67
CA GLY A 33 -9.35 0.80 14.53
C GLY A 33 -8.09 -0.05 14.80
N VAL A 34 -6.89 0.47 14.51
CA VAL A 34 -5.61 -0.19 14.82
C VAL A 34 -4.83 0.65 15.84
N GLY A 35 -4.39 0.00 16.92
CA GLY A 35 -3.64 0.67 17.99
C GLY A 35 -4.48 1.77 18.64
N ALA A 36 -3.97 3.00 18.61
CA ALA A 36 -4.65 4.19 19.13
C ALA A 36 -5.45 4.96 18.06
N THR A 37 -5.45 4.54 16.79
CA THR A 37 -6.21 5.22 15.74
C THR A 37 -7.70 4.95 15.93
N ALA A 38 -8.50 6.03 16.04
CA ALA A 38 -9.94 5.95 16.21
C ALA A 38 -10.66 5.33 15.00
N GLY A 39 -11.95 5.03 15.15
CA GLY A 39 -12.79 4.42 14.13
C GLY A 39 -12.70 2.89 14.11
N THR A 40 -13.30 2.29 13.08
CA THR A 40 -13.42 0.83 12.92
C THR A 40 -13.07 0.44 11.50
N TYR A 41 -12.60 -0.80 11.34
CA TYR A 41 -12.32 -1.39 10.02
C TYR A 41 -13.50 -1.23 9.06
N ASP A 42 -13.22 -0.82 7.82
CA ASP A 42 -14.23 -0.51 6.80
C ASP A 42 -13.89 -1.10 5.43
N GLU A 43 -13.31 -2.30 5.42
CA GLU A 43 -13.12 -3.13 4.22
C GLU A 43 -12.32 -2.46 3.10
N GLY A 44 -11.44 -1.51 3.44
CA GLY A 44 -10.61 -0.78 2.49
C GLY A 44 -11.18 0.56 2.06
N ARG A 45 -12.48 0.82 2.25
CA ARG A 45 -13.10 2.11 1.87
C ARG A 45 -12.61 3.20 2.79
N GLY A 46 -12.79 3.00 4.09
CA GLY A 46 -12.28 3.90 5.10
C GLY A 46 -10.76 3.99 5.14
N GLU A 47 -10.08 2.86 5.00
CA GLU A 47 -8.62 2.83 5.04
C GLU A 47 -7.98 3.54 3.85
N LEU A 48 -8.63 3.56 2.68
CA LEU A 48 -8.24 4.41 1.57
C LEU A 48 -8.28 5.89 1.96
N GLU A 49 -9.38 6.35 2.55
CA GLU A 49 -9.49 7.74 3.01
C GLU A 49 -8.45 8.10 4.08
N ASP A 50 -8.12 7.16 4.98
CA ASP A 50 -7.04 7.35 5.96
C ASP A 50 -5.69 7.57 5.25
N LEU A 51 -5.37 6.74 4.25
CA LEU A 51 -4.12 6.86 3.47
C LEU A 51 -4.07 8.18 2.70
N LEU A 52 -5.16 8.59 2.05
CA LEU A 52 -5.26 9.85 1.32
C LEU A 52 -5.11 11.06 2.26
N ALA A 53 -5.69 11.00 3.46
CA ALA A 53 -5.54 12.04 4.47
C ALA A 53 -4.08 12.15 4.96
N VAL A 54 -3.41 11.02 5.19
CA VAL A 54 -1.98 11.02 5.55
C VAL A 54 -1.12 11.62 4.44
N VAL A 55 -1.38 11.28 3.17
CA VAL A 55 -0.70 11.90 2.02
C VAL A 55 -0.93 13.41 2.01
N GLY A 56 -2.18 13.86 2.15
CA GLY A 56 -2.52 15.28 2.16
C GLY A 56 -1.86 16.07 3.29
N GLN A 57 -1.70 15.46 4.47
CA GLN A 57 -1.06 16.10 5.62
C GLN A 57 0.47 16.08 5.54
N ALA A 58 1.07 14.95 5.18
CA ALA A 58 2.51 14.74 5.27
C ALA A 58 3.27 15.15 4.00
N ALA A 59 2.61 15.11 2.84
CA ALA A 59 3.18 15.48 1.55
C ALA A 59 2.09 16.16 0.68
N PRO A 60 1.62 17.35 1.09
CA PRO A 60 0.60 18.09 0.34
C PRO A 60 1.02 18.39 -1.10
N GLU A 61 2.32 18.56 -1.32
CA GLU A 61 2.93 18.87 -2.61
C GLU A 61 4.14 17.96 -2.89
N GLY A 62 4.69 18.07 -4.09
CA GLY A 62 5.90 17.34 -4.50
C GLY A 62 5.64 15.89 -4.92
N PRO A 63 6.72 15.21 -5.36
CA PRO A 63 6.67 13.83 -5.82
C PRO A 63 6.37 12.87 -4.65
N LEU A 64 5.66 11.79 -4.96
CA LEU A 64 5.29 10.77 -3.99
C LEU A 64 5.83 9.40 -4.37
N ALA A 65 6.15 8.63 -3.33
CA ALA A 65 6.27 7.19 -3.40
C ALA A 65 5.21 6.56 -2.49
N LEU A 66 4.49 5.57 -3.02
CA LEU A 66 3.45 4.85 -2.29
C LEU A 66 3.90 3.41 -2.04
N ALA A 67 3.63 2.88 -0.86
CA ALA A 67 3.98 1.49 -0.56
C ALA A 67 3.03 0.84 0.44
N GLY A 68 2.80 -0.45 0.25
CA GLY A 68 1.90 -1.22 1.10
C GLY A 68 2.30 -2.70 1.18
N PHE A 69 1.89 -3.34 2.28
CA PHE A 69 2.06 -4.76 2.50
C PHE A 69 0.70 -5.43 2.74
N SER A 70 0.41 -6.54 2.05
CA SER A 70 -0.81 -7.33 2.18
C SER A 70 -2.09 -6.52 2.01
N PHE A 71 -2.95 -6.43 3.01
CA PHE A 71 -4.11 -5.52 2.99
C PHE A 71 -3.70 -4.07 2.70
N GLY A 72 -2.57 -3.61 3.24
CA GLY A 72 -2.04 -2.28 2.93
C GLY A 72 -1.64 -2.12 1.46
N ALA A 73 -1.19 -3.19 0.80
CA ALA A 73 -0.90 -3.16 -0.65
C ALA A 73 -2.20 -3.04 -1.46
N PHE A 74 -3.26 -3.73 -1.05
CA PHE A 74 -4.60 -3.55 -1.62
C PHE A 74 -5.06 -2.10 -1.50
N VAL A 75 -5.05 -1.50 -0.30
CA VAL A 75 -5.43 -0.09 -0.10
C VAL A 75 -4.52 0.85 -0.93
N THR A 76 -3.22 0.56 -0.97
CA THR A 76 -2.25 1.35 -1.74
C THR A 76 -2.52 1.31 -3.24
N SER A 77 -3.00 0.18 -3.81
CA SER A 77 -3.39 0.12 -5.22
C SER A 77 -4.54 1.08 -5.55
N HIS A 78 -5.51 1.20 -4.65
CA HIS A 78 -6.65 2.11 -4.81
C HIS A 78 -6.21 3.57 -4.66
N ALA A 79 -5.30 3.85 -3.71
CA ALA A 79 -4.70 5.18 -3.58
C ALA A 79 -3.86 5.57 -4.80
N LEU A 80 -3.09 4.62 -5.36
CA LEU A 80 -2.35 4.84 -6.60
C LEU A 80 -3.29 5.23 -7.73
N ALA A 81 -4.37 4.48 -7.96
CA ALA A 81 -5.37 4.81 -8.98
C ALA A 81 -6.00 6.19 -8.74
N ARG A 82 -6.28 6.56 -7.49
CA ARG A 82 -6.90 7.85 -7.13
C ARG A 82 -5.95 9.04 -7.30
N LEU A 83 -4.66 8.85 -7.05
CA LEU A 83 -3.65 9.90 -7.03
C LEU A 83 -2.85 10.01 -8.35
N TRP A 84 -2.99 9.05 -9.26
CA TRP A 84 -2.19 8.99 -10.49
C TRP A 84 -2.27 10.25 -11.35
N GLU A 85 -3.49 10.75 -11.61
CA GLU A 85 -3.71 11.97 -12.39
C GLU A 85 -3.33 13.25 -11.61
N PRO A 86 -3.80 13.47 -10.36
CA PRO A 86 -3.56 14.74 -9.68
C PRO A 86 -2.16 14.88 -9.06
N ARG A 87 -1.34 13.82 -8.96
CA ARG A 87 -0.05 13.84 -8.27
C ARG A 87 1.05 13.19 -9.11
N VAL A 88 2.28 13.65 -8.92
CA VAL A 88 3.46 12.98 -9.48
C VAL A 88 3.81 11.77 -8.62
N ILE A 89 3.37 10.58 -9.02
CA ILE A 89 3.80 9.33 -8.38
C ILE A 89 5.06 8.81 -9.09
N GLU A 90 6.17 8.80 -8.37
CA GLU A 90 7.46 8.32 -8.88
C GLU A 90 7.66 6.82 -8.68
N ARG A 91 7.16 6.27 -7.58
CA ARG A 91 7.32 4.86 -7.23
C ARG A 91 6.07 4.32 -6.55
N ALA A 92 5.68 3.09 -6.88
CA ALA A 92 4.71 2.31 -6.14
C ALA A 92 5.32 0.96 -5.78
N VAL A 93 5.23 0.52 -4.52
CA VAL A 93 5.77 -0.77 -4.07
C VAL A 93 4.70 -1.58 -3.34
N LEU A 94 4.33 -2.72 -3.90
CA LEU A 94 3.24 -3.57 -3.41
C LEU A 94 3.83 -4.92 -3.00
N VAL A 95 3.80 -5.22 -1.71
CA VAL A 95 4.37 -6.46 -1.16
C VAL A 95 3.27 -7.39 -0.68
N GLY A 96 3.31 -8.67 -1.03
CA GLY A 96 2.38 -9.67 -0.48
C GLY A 96 0.90 -9.38 -0.83
N THR A 97 0.65 -8.75 -1.97
CA THR A 97 -0.65 -8.15 -2.34
C THR A 97 -1.80 -9.14 -2.14
N ALA A 98 -2.83 -8.77 -1.38
CA ALA A 98 -3.92 -9.65 -0.96
C ALA A 98 -4.98 -9.95 -2.05
N ALA A 99 -4.53 -10.29 -3.27
CA ALA A 99 -5.34 -10.45 -4.47
C ALA A 99 -6.36 -11.61 -4.43
N SER A 100 -6.15 -12.62 -3.58
CA SER A 100 -7.11 -13.71 -3.38
C SER A 100 -8.26 -13.37 -2.44
N ARG A 101 -8.16 -12.26 -1.68
CA ARG A 101 -9.11 -11.88 -0.62
C ARG A 101 -9.86 -10.59 -0.93
N PHE A 102 -9.29 -9.73 -1.77
CA PHE A 102 -9.82 -8.42 -2.10
C PHE A 102 -9.72 -8.15 -3.60
N THR A 103 -10.64 -7.34 -4.12
CA THR A 103 -10.53 -6.79 -5.47
C THR A 103 -9.49 -5.68 -5.48
N VAL A 104 -8.26 -6.03 -5.81
CA VAL A 104 -7.13 -5.10 -5.92
C VAL A 104 -7.33 -4.22 -7.16
N ALA A 105 -7.08 -2.92 -7.03
CA ALA A 105 -7.23 -2.01 -8.16
C ALA A 105 -6.21 -2.36 -9.25
N PRO A 106 -6.57 -2.25 -10.54
CA PRO A 106 -5.60 -2.33 -11.61
C PRO A 106 -4.61 -1.15 -11.50
N VAL A 107 -3.34 -1.43 -11.78
CA VAL A 107 -2.32 -0.38 -11.86
C VAL A 107 -2.45 0.32 -13.21
N PRO A 108 -2.50 1.67 -13.27
CA PRO A 108 -2.50 2.41 -14.54
C PRO A 108 -1.35 1.98 -15.43
N ALA A 109 -1.57 1.85 -16.73
CA ALA A 109 -0.56 1.32 -17.67
C ALA A 109 0.74 2.15 -17.65
N GLU A 110 0.61 3.47 -17.55
CA GLU A 110 1.70 4.43 -17.47
C GLU A 110 2.47 4.33 -16.14
N ALA A 111 1.87 3.73 -15.11
CA ALA A 111 2.48 3.49 -13.81
C ALA A 111 3.23 2.15 -13.75
N HIS A 112 3.10 1.26 -14.74
CA HIS A 112 3.73 -0.07 -14.72
C HIS A 112 5.24 0.01 -14.54
N GLY A 113 5.92 0.87 -15.31
CA GLY A 113 7.38 1.08 -15.19
C GLY A 113 7.83 1.73 -13.88
N ARG A 114 6.90 2.19 -13.04
CA ARG A 114 7.15 2.80 -11.72
C ARG A 114 6.67 1.91 -10.57
N THR A 115 6.07 0.77 -10.88
CA THR A 115 5.45 -0.11 -9.91
C THR A 115 6.26 -1.39 -9.74
N LEU A 116 6.67 -1.66 -8.51
CA LEU A 116 7.33 -2.91 -8.12
C LEU A 116 6.33 -3.75 -7.31
N VAL A 117 6.09 -4.97 -7.79
CA VAL A 117 5.33 -5.99 -7.04
C VAL A 117 6.31 -7.03 -6.52
N VAL A 118 6.28 -7.29 -5.21
CA VAL A 118 7.12 -8.31 -4.55
C VAL A 118 6.19 -9.32 -3.88
N HIS A 119 6.32 -10.60 -4.26
CA HIS A 119 5.50 -11.66 -3.69
C HIS A 119 6.33 -12.89 -3.36
N GLY A 120 6.00 -13.56 -2.26
CA GLY A 120 6.63 -14.82 -1.89
C GLY A 120 6.05 -15.97 -2.72
N GLU A 121 6.90 -16.77 -3.35
CA GLU A 121 6.46 -17.95 -4.10
C GLU A 121 5.71 -18.96 -3.22
N GLN A 122 6.15 -19.10 -1.97
CA GLN A 122 5.62 -20.04 -0.97
C GLN A 122 4.77 -19.30 0.08
N ASP A 123 4.05 -18.25 -0.31
CA ASP A 123 3.14 -17.54 0.59
C ASP A 123 1.87 -18.37 0.85
N ASP A 124 1.76 -18.96 2.04
CA ASP A 124 0.63 -19.78 2.47
C ASP A 124 -0.66 -18.97 2.73
N THR A 125 -0.58 -17.64 2.75
CA THR A 125 -1.73 -16.75 3.00
C THR A 125 -2.38 -16.28 1.70
N VAL A 126 -1.56 -15.97 0.70
CA VAL A 126 -1.98 -15.52 -0.64
C VAL A 126 -1.19 -16.28 -1.70
N PRO A 127 -1.83 -17.21 -2.43
CA PRO A 127 -1.16 -17.97 -3.48
C PRO A 127 -0.56 -17.06 -4.56
N LEU A 128 0.67 -17.35 -5.00
CA LEU A 128 1.36 -16.58 -6.05
C LEU A 128 0.50 -16.42 -7.32
N ALA A 129 -0.24 -17.47 -7.71
CA ALA A 129 -1.10 -17.43 -8.89
C ALA A 129 -2.13 -16.30 -8.85
N ALA A 130 -2.72 -16.00 -7.69
CA ALA A 130 -3.70 -14.92 -7.56
C ALA A 130 -3.08 -13.55 -7.82
N VAL A 131 -1.83 -13.34 -7.40
CA VAL A 131 -1.09 -12.09 -7.66
C VAL A 131 -0.67 -12.01 -9.12
N MET A 132 -0.21 -13.12 -9.70
CA MET A 132 0.14 -13.18 -11.12
C MET A 132 -1.05 -12.93 -12.03
N ASP A 133 -2.23 -13.48 -11.71
CA ASP A 133 -3.46 -13.26 -12.47
C ASP A 133 -3.92 -11.80 -12.41
N TRP A 134 -3.78 -11.14 -11.25
CA TRP A 134 -4.06 -9.71 -11.09
C TRP A 134 -3.05 -8.81 -11.84
N ALA A 135 -1.78 -9.19 -11.87
CA ALA A 135 -0.71 -8.37 -12.44
C ALA A 135 -0.57 -8.46 -13.98
N ARG A 136 -1.44 -9.24 -14.64
CA ARG A 136 -1.43 -9.41 -16.11
C ARG A 136 -2.02 -8.22 -16.87
#